data_AF-A0A8K0TNI4-F1
#
_entry.id   AF-A0A8K0TNI4-F1
#
_cell.length_a   1.000
_cell.length_b   1.000
_cell.length_c   1.000
_cell.angle_alpha   90.00
_cell.angle_beta   90.00
_cell.angle_gamma   90.00
#
_symmetry.space_group_name_H-M   'P 1'
#
loop_
_entity.id
_entity.type
_entity.pdbx_description
1 polymer ?
#
loop_
_entity_poly.entity_id
_entity_poly.type
_entity_poly.pdbx_seq_one_letter_code
_entity_poly.pdbx_strand_id
1 'polypeptide(L)'
;MGYILDASDDEYPEEQYFTYRPLSNLPTPPPSSRNSSADQSPRVPLDDGEQLQDKFLGPAIHLINLVPTSASLMTPSVHLVQAILSRTDLPLESIALAACILDSLNSKFALSWRLQCPLIADLLASPTKRHSVAGSFQQAQLHIDSVQPELIILAALVIAAKFTDDHHDSTSYYCAAWGRNLWSCPQLNVTERVICENLNWRIKPLADDEDLLAETLVDMQLAARMRGAVTGPPPTVTRRQLASLGSGFKLHSKSKSMSVGPALVGLGLPLTPVETPLYEGDDASTDYMSLPPPACGKALPTVGEETAVVA
;
A
#
# COMPACT_ATOMS: atom_id res chain seq x y z
N MET A 1 -81.37 50.85 -2.06
CA MET A 1 -80.71 51.17 -0.78
C MET A 1 -80.82 49.93 0.10
N GLY A 2 -79.69 49.37 0.53
CA GLY A 2 -79.63 48.17 1.37
C GLY A 2 -78.37 47.37 1.06
N TYR A 3 -77.28 47.72 1.74
CA TYR A 3 -75.98 47.06 1.66
C TYR A 3 -75.97 45.78 2.49
N ILE A 4 -75.39 44.70 1.95
CA ILE A 4 -74.64 43.69 2.72
C ILE A 4 -73.44 43.28 1.84
N LEU A 5 -72.23 43.64 2.28
CA LEU A 5 -70.98 43.12 1.77
C LEU A 5 -70.73 41.80 2.51
N ASP A 6 -70.61 40.70 1.78
CA ASP A 6 -70.18 39.41 2.30
C ASP A 6 -68.81 39.04 1.72
N ALA A 7 -68.07 38.34 2.55
CA ALA A 7 -66.64 38.12 2.57
C ALA A 7 -66.11 37.27 1.42
N SER A 8 -64.82 37.43 1.12
CA SER A 8 -63.82 36.35 1.29
C SER A 8 -62.43 36.92 1.01
N ASP A 9 -61.67 37.07 2.09
CA ASP A 9 -60.24 37.38 2.11
C ASP A 9 -59.52 36.03 1.93
N ASP A 10 -58.76 35.89 0.84
CA ASP A 10 -57.94 34.71 0.56
C ASP A 10 -56.73 34.71 1.50
N GLU A 11 -56.93 34.17 2.70
CA GLU A 11 -55.89 33.99 3.71
C GLU A 11 -55.06 32.73 3.38
N TYR A 12 -53.83 32.97 2.94
CA TYR A 12 -52.80 31.96 2.69
C TYR A 12 -52.57 31.12 3.97
N PRO A 13 -52.49 29.78 3.89
CA PRO A 13 -52.26 28.97 5.08
C PRO A 13 -50.86 29.25 5.64
N GLU A 14 -50.86 29.80 6.86
CA GLU A 14 -49.67 30.09 7.64
C GLU A 14 -48.74 28.89 7.73
N GLU A 15 -47.47 29.22 7.55
CA GLU A 15 -46.30 28.38 7.73
C GLU A 15 -46.46 27.52 8.99
N GLN A 16 -46.59 26.22 8.78
CA GLN A 16 -46.58 25.24 9.85
C GLN A 16 -45.17 25.23 10.46
N TYR A 17 -44.95 26.11 11.43
CA TYR A 17 -43.76 26.17 12.26
C TYR A 17 -43.57 24.81 12.92
N PHE A 18 -42.68 24.00 12.35
CA PHE A 18 -42.13 22.83 13.01
C PHE A 18 -41.44 23.32 14.27
N THR A 19 -42.16 23.23 15.39
CA THR A 19 -41.63 23.46 16.72
C THR A 19 -40.66 22.33 17.01
N TYR A 20 -39.37 22.55 16.73
CA TYR A 20 -38.31 21.63 17.09
C TYR A 20 -38.24 21.54 18.62
N ARG A 21 -38.75 20.44 19.16
CA ARG A 21 -38.58 20.07 20.56
C ARG A 21 -37.12 19.66 20.76
N PRO A 22 -36.34 20.34 21.62
CA PRO A 22 -34.96 19.94 21.86
C PRO A 22 -34.92 18.50 22.40
N LEU A 23 -34.14 17.63 21.74
CA LEU A 23 -33.97 16.20 22.05
C LEU A 23 -33.12 15.98 23.32
N SER A 24 -33.30 16.77 24.37
CA SER A 24 -32.47 16.71 25.58
C SER A 24 -32.89 15.63 26.60
N ASN A 25 -33.71 14.67 26.20
CA ASN A 25 -34.08 13.50 27.03
C ASN A 25 -33.57 12.17 26.45
N LEU A 26 -32.61 12.21 25.52
CA LEU A 26 -31.83 11.01 25.25
C LEU A 26 -30.97 10.73 26.49
N PRO A 27 -30.97 9.49 27.03
CA PRO A 27 -30.06 9.15 28.12
C PRO A 27 -28.66 9.53 27.66
N THR A 28 -27.98 10.37 28.46
CA THR A 28 -26.57 10.68 28.24
C THR A 28 -25.85 9.34 28.10
N PRO A 29 -25.06 9.14 27.03
CA PRO A 29 -24.23 7.95 26.95
C PRO A 29 -23.40 7.88 28.23
N PRO A 30 -23.29 6.69 28.86
CA PRO A 30 -22.47 6.55 30.06
C PRO A 30 -21.08 7.11 29.78
N PRO A 31 -20.43 7.76 30.77
CA PRO A 31 -19.09 8.28 30.59
C PRO A 31 -18.19 7.15 30.08
N SER A 32 -17.64 7.31 28.88
CA SER A 32 -16.71 6.35 28.31
C SER A 32 -15.60 6.13 29.33
N SER A 33 -15.49 4.91 29.85
CA SER A 33 -14.33 4.48 30.61
C SER A 33 -13.13 4.69 29.70
N ARG A 34 -12.40 5.76 29.97
CA ARG A 34 -11.10 6.07 29.37
C ARG A 34 -10.08 5.09 29.97
N ASN A 35 -10.32 3.80 29.78
CA ASN A 35 -9.28 2.80 29.76
C ASN A 35 -8.78 2.80 28.32
N SER A 36 -7.77 3.64 28.09
CA SER A 36 -6.92 3.59 26.91
C SER A 36 -6.64 2.13 26.55
N SER A 37 -7.37 1.65 25.54
CA SER A 37 -7.13 0.35 24.91
C SER A 37 -6.65 0.63 23.49
N ALA A 38 -5.66 1.51 23.38
CA ALA A 38 -4.76 1.54 22.22
C ALA A 38 -3.84 0.29 22.19
N ASP A 39 -3.98 -0.61 23.18
CA ASP A 39 -3.27 -1.89 23.29
C ASP A 39 -4.04 -3.09 22.74
N GLN A 40 -5.24 -2.90 22.19
CA GLN A 40 -6.05 -3.95 21.56
C GLN A 40 -6.03 -3.87 20.02
N SER A 41 -4.93 -3.34 19.45
CA SER A 41 -4.61 -3.73 18.06
C SER A 41 -4.39 -5.24 18.07
N PRO A 42 -4.84 -6.01 17.06
CA PRO A 42 -4.48 -7.41 16.91
C PRO A 42 -2.95 -7.51 16.92
N ARG A 43 -2.37 -7.79 18.08
CA ARG A 43 -0.97 -8.15 18.19
C ARG A 43 -0.88 -9.51 17.54
N VAL A 44 -0.47 -9.53 16.27
CA VAL A 44 0.16 -10.72 15.69
C VAL A 44 1.16 -11.19 16.75
N PRO A 45 1.11 -12.45 17.20
CA PRO A 45 2.00 -12.95 18.22
C PRO A 45 3.41 -13.04 17.62
N LEU A 46 4.10 -11.90 17.60
CA LEU A 46 5.52 -11.79 17.29
C LEU A 46 6.36 -11.88 18.56
N ASP A 47 5.71 -12.01 19.73
CA ASP A 47 6.36 -12.08 21.04
C ASP A 47 6.81 -13.50 21.35
N ASP A 48 7.67 -14.05 20.48
CA ASP A 48 8.35 -15.34 20.66
C ASP A 48 9.77 -15.14 21.24
N GLY A 49 10.08 -13.96 21.78
CA GLY A 49 11.41 -13.65 22.34
C GLY A 49 12.55 -13.71 21.31
N GLU A 50 12.24 -13.63 20.02
CA GLU A 50 13.24 -13.70 18.95
C GLU A 50 14.16 -12.48 18.99
N GLN A 51 15.46 -12.73 19.14
CA GLN A 51 16.46 -11.68 19.18
C GLN A 51 16.62 -11.07 17.78
N LEU A 52 16.02 -9.91 17.58
CA LEU A 52 16.15 -9.14 16.34
C LEU A 52 17.60 -8.68 16.18
N GLN A 53 18.20 -8.97 15.03
CA GLN A 53 19.58 -8.54 14.76
C GLN A 53 19.59 -7.10 14.24
N ASP A 54 20.35 -6.22 14.90
CA ASP A 54 20.45 -4.80 14.53
C ASP A 54 20.94 -4.57 13.10
N LYS A 55 21.76 -5.49 12.57
CA LYS A 55 22.28 -5.44 11.19
C LYS A 55 21.17 -5.39 10.13
N PHE A 56 20.00 -5.96 10.43
CA PHE A 56 18.86 -6.04 9.52
C PHE A 56 17.85 -4.91 9.71
N LEU A 57 18.06 -4.00 10.67
CA LEU A 57 17.12 -2.90 10.91
C LEU A 57 17.02 -1.96 9.68
N GLY A 58 18.15 -1.56 9.12
CA GLY A 58 18.20 -0.71 7.93
C GLY A 58 17.55 -1.34 6.71
N PRO A 59 17.98 -2.56 6.31
CA PRO A 59 17.32 -3.34 5.26
C PRO A 59 15.80 -3.50 5.46
N ALA A 60 15.35 -3.82 6.68
CA ALA A 60 13.93 -3.97 6.97
C ALA A 60 13.12 -2.68 6.74
N ILE A 61 13.65 -1.54 7.17
CA ILE A 61 13.02 -0.23 6.93
C ILE A 61 12.97 0.06 5.43
N HIS A 62 14.08 -0.15 4.72
CA HIS A 62 14.17 0.11 3.29
C HIS A 62 13.18 -0.74 2.49
N LEU A 63 13.16 -2.07 2.70
CA LEU A 63 12.25 -3.00 2.00
C LEU A 63 10.78 -2.64 2.21
N ILE A 64 10.40 -2.22 3.42
CA ILE A 64 9.02 -1.81 3.70
C ILE A 64 8.61 -0.57 2.91
N ASN A 65 9.52 0.38 2.73
CA ASN A 65 9.23 1.60 1.97
C ASN A 65 9.03 1.31 0.47
N LEU A 66 9.53 0.18 -0.03
CA LEU A 66 9.35 -0.27 -1.42
C LEU A 66 8.03 -1.02 -1.64
N VAL A 67 7.33 -1.42 -0.59
CA VAL A 67 6.04 -2.10 -0.73
C VAL A 67 5.01 -1.14 -1.33
N PRO A 68 4.36 -1.49 -2.45
CA PRO A 68 3.34 -0.64 -3.05
C PRO A 68 2.18 -0.39 -2.09
N THR A 69 1.95 0.86 -1.72
CA THR A 69 0.90 1.26 -0.76
C THR A 69 -0.53 0.93 -1.23
N SER A 70 -0.72 0.73 -2.53
CA SER A 70 -2.00 0.30 -3.12
C SER A 70 -2.23 -1.21 -3.08
N ALA A 71 -1.27 -2.00 -2.59
CA ALA A 71 -1.40 -3.44 -2.45
C ALA A 71 -2.24 -3.83 -1.22
N SER A 72 -2.10 -3.10 -0.12
CA SER A 72 -2.74 -3.40 1.17
C SER A 72 -3.01 -2.11 1.97
N LEU A 73 -4.09 -2.05 2.74
CA LEU A 73 -4.32 -0.96 3.72
C LEU A 73 -3.65 -1.26 5.07
N MET A 74 -3.26 -2.51 5.32
CA MET A 74 -2.49 -2.87 6.50
C MET A 74 -1.12 -2.20 6.45
N THR A 75 -0.73 -1.55 7.54
CA THR A 75 0.60 -0.95 7.67
C THR A 75 1.65 -2.05 7.83
N PRO A 76 2.65 -2.14 6.93
CA PRO A 76 3.75 -3.09 7.09
C PRO A 76 4.58 -2.82 8.35
N SER A 77 5.04 -3.88 9.00
CA SER A 77 5.76 -3.87 10.27
C SER A 77 7.26 -4.09 10.09
N VAL A 78 8.06 -3.08 10.45
CA VAL A 78 9.54 -3.15 10.44
C VAL A 78 10.05 -4.33 11.25
N HIS A 79 9.46 -4.62 12.40
CA HIS A 79 9.90 -5.71 13.25
C HIS A 79 9.62 -7.08 12.63
N LEU A 80 8.48 -7.25 11.94
CA LEU A 80 8.18 -8.50 11.25
C LEU A 80 9.19 -8.74 10.12
N VAL A 81 9.48 -7.73 9.30
CA VAL A 81 10.47 -7.85 8.23
C VAL A 81 11.87 -8.09 8.79
N GLN A 82 12.28 -7.39 9.85
CA GLN A 82 13.57 -7.62 10.51
C GLN A 82 13.66 -9.05 11.07
N ALA A 83 12.57 -9.59 11.61
CA ALA A 83 12.52 -10.98 12.06
C ALA A 83 12.61 -11.95 10.88
N ILE A 84 11.91 -11.68 9.76
CA ILE A 84 12.04 -12.48 8.51
C ILE A 84 13.51 -12.52 8.08
N LEU A 85 14.16 -11.37 7.93
CA LEU A 85 15.58 -11.28 7.55
C LEU A 85 16.51 -12.02 8.53
N SER A 86 16.21 -11.95 9.82
CA SER A 86 16.98 -12.68 10.85
C SER A 86 16.87 -14.20 10.70
N ARG A 87 15.74 -14.71 10.21
CA ARG A 87 15.51 -16.15 9.96
C ARG A 87 16.05 -16.62 8.63
N THR A 88 16.05 -15.76 7.61
CA THR A 88 16.55 -16.14 6.29
C THR A 88 18.07 -16.26 6.28
N ASP A 89 18.75 -15.46 7.11
CA ASP A 89 20.22 -15.34 7.19
C ASP A 89 20.88 -15.19 5.81
N LEU A 90 20.19 -14.52 4.89
CA LEU A 90 20.70 -14.25 3.55
C LEU A 90 21.83 -13.21 3.59
N PRO A 91 22.80 -13.30 2.66
CA PRO A 91 23.80 -12.26 2.48
C PRO A 91 23.13 -10.94 2.09
N LEU A 92 23.74 -9.80 2.48
CA LEU A 92 23.17 -8.48 2.24
C LEU A 92 22.98 -8.20 0.75
N GLU A 93 23.81 -8.78 -0.11
CA GLU A 93 23.74 -8.69 -1.55
C GLU A 93 22.46 -9.36 -2.10
N SER A 94 22.05 -10.51 -1.54
CA SER A 94 20.78 -11.14 -1.90
C SER A 94 19.58 -10.34 -1.39
N ILE A 95 19.71 -9.69 -0.23
CA ILE A 95 18.68 -8.77 0.28
C ILE A 95 18.60 -7.51 -0.59
N ALA A 96 19.73 -7.00 -1.08
CA ALA A 96 19.80 -5.88 -2.02
C ALA A 96 19.11 -6.24 -3.33
N LEU A 97 19.37 -7.44 -3.88
CA LEU A 97 18.67 -7.92 -5.07
C LEU A 97 17.15 -7.97 -4.85
N ALA A 98 16.70 -8.44 -3.68
CA ALA A 98 15.28 -8.41 -3.34
C ALA A 98 14.71 -6.98 -3.29
N ALA A 99 15.46 -6.01 -2.78
CA ALA A 99 15.08 -4.60 -2.82
C ALA A 99 15.00 -4.09 -4.28
N CYS A 100 15.98 -4.38 -5.14
CA CYS A 100 15.92 -4.02 -6.56
C CYS A 100 14.72 -4.63 -7.28
N ILE A 101 14.35 -5.88 -6.95
CA ILE A 101 13.15 -6.56 -7.45
C ILE A 101 11.89 -5.77 -7.06
N LEU A 102 11.79 -5.35 -5.80
CA LEU A 102 10.64 -4.60 -5.30
C LEU A 102 10.55 -3.20 -5.93
N ASP A 103 11.66 -2.50 -6.05
CA ASP A 103 11.71 -1.15 -6.65
C ASP A 103 11.37 -1.17 -8.15
N SER A 104 11.66 -2.28 -8.83
CA SER A 104 11.33 -2.48 -10.25
C SER A 104 9.86 -2.84 -10.52
N LEU A 105 9.04 -3.01 -9.47
CA LEU A 105 7.61 -3.32 -9.64
C LEU A 105 6.86 -2.12 -10.23
N ASN A 106 6.10 -2.37 -11.30
CA ASN A 106 5.31 -1.30 -11.92
C ASN A 106 3.95 -1.08 -11.25
N SER A 107 3.27 0.00 -11.62
CA SER A 107 1.97 0.39 -11.06
C SER A 107 0.84 -0.64 -11.22
N LYS A 108 0.99 -1.63 -12.11
CA LYS A 108 -0.01 -2.69 -12.31
C LYS A 108 0.15 -3.84 -11.31
N PHE A 109 1.31 -3.97 -10.67
CA PHE A 109 1.61 -5.06 -9.74
C PHE A 109 0.55 -5.19 -8.65
N ALA A 110 0.28 -4.11 -7.93
CA ALA A 110 -0.63 -4.12 -6.78
C ALA A 110 -2.06 -4.55 -7.15
N LEU A 111 -2.55 -4.18 -8.34
CA LEU A 111 -3.85 -4.64 -8.83
C LEU A 111 -3.81 -6.12 -9.19
N SER A 112 -2.79 -6.56 -9.93
CA SER A 112 -2.64 -7.96 -10.34
C SER A 112 -2.52 -8.90 -9.13
N TRP A 113 -1.75 -8.50 -8.13
CA TRP A 113 -1.58 -9.25 -6.89
C TRP A 113 -2.89 -9.42 -6.13
N ARG A 114 -3.64 -8.32 -5.92
CA ARG A 114 -4.95 -8.37 -5.22
C ARG A 114 -6.01 -9.21 -5.92
N LEU A 115 -5.96 -9.32 -7.24
CA LEU A 115 -6.91 -10.13 -8.01
C LEU A 115 -6.58 -11.63 -7.98
N GLN A 116 -5.33 -12.00 -7.71
CA GLN A 116 -4.85 -13.38 -7.86
C GLN A 116 -4.49 -14.04 -6.52
N CYS A 117 -4.01 -13.28 -5.54
CA CYS A 117 -3.53 -13.84 -4.28
C CYS A 117 -4.71 -14.39 -3.46
N PRO A 118 -4.67 -15.68 -3.04
CA PRO A 118 -5.79 -16.33 -2.38
C PRO A 118 -5.95 -15.86 -0.93
N LEU A 119 -7.21 -15.75 -0.48
CA LEU A 119 -7.52 -15.45 0.91
C LEU A 119 -7.49 -16.72 1.76
N ILE A 120 -7.03 -16.63 3.01
CA ILE A 120 -7.03 -17.78 3.93
C ILE A 120 -8.44 -18.34 4.13
N ALA A 121 -9.46 -17.47 4.12
CA ALA A 121 -10.87 -17.87 4.19
C ALA A 121 -11.34 -18.70 2.97
N ASP A 122 -10.82 -18.41 1.77
CA ASP A 122 -11.17 -19.15 0.54
C ASP A 122 -10.62 -20.58 0.56
N LEU A 123 -9.50 -20.81 1.25
CA LEU A 123 -8.92 -22.15 1.41
C LEU A 123 -9.73 -23.06 2.33
N LEU A 124 -10.50 -22.47 3.25
CA LEU A 124 -11.39 -23.18 4.18
C LEU A 124 -12.82 -23.30 3.64
N ALA A 125 -13.19 -22.45 2.68
CA ALA A 125 -14.47 -22.52 2.00
C ALA A 125 -14.48 -23.69 1.00
N SER A 126 -15.14 -24.78 1.37
CA SER A 126 -15.44 -25.89 0.47
C SER A 126 -16.06 -25.39 -0.85
N PRO A 127 -15.72 -25.97 -2.02
CA PRO A 127 -16.28 -25.61 -3.32
C PRO A 127 -17.73 -26.14 -3.46
N THR A 128 -18.61 -25.75 -2.56
CA THR A 128 -20.04 -26.03 -2.72
C THR A 128 -20.60 -25.09 -3.76
N LYS A 129 -20.94 -25.64 -4.93
CA LYS A 129 -21.82 -25.09 -5.98
C LYS A 129 -22.94 -24.22 -5.39
N ARG A 130 -22.70 -22.93 -5.19
CA ARG A 130 -23.76 -21.92 -5.07
C ARG A 130 -23.33 -20.74 -5.91
N HIS A 131 -23.98 -20.62 -7.06
CA HIS A 131 -23.90 -19.47 -7.93
C HIS A 131 -24.44 -18.26 -7.17
N SER A 132 -23.55 -17.46 -6.56
CA SER A 132 -23.88 -16.11 -6.12
C SER A 132 -23.03 -15.14 -6.93
N VAL A 133 -23.70 -14.36 -7.77
CA VAL A 133 -23.12 -13.48 -8.80
C VAL A 133 -22.63 -12.14 -8.18
N ALA A 134 -22.10 -12.17 -6.96
CA ALA A 134 -21.68 -10.96 -6.22
C ALA A 134 -20.17 -10.90 -5.91
N GLY A 135 -19.35 -11.77 -6.53
CA GLY A 135 -18.02 -12.11 -6.00
C GLY A 135 -16.86 -11.13 -6.27
N SER A 136 -16.75 -10.51 -7.45
CA SER A 136 -15.45 -9.91 -7.85
C SER A 136 -15.08 -8.63 -7.08
N PHE A 137 -16.03 -7.72 -6.87
CA PHE A 137 -15.75 -6.45 -6.18
C PHE A 137 -15.63 -6.63 -4.67
N GLN A 138 -16.46 -7.48 -4.06
CA GLN A 138 -16.37 -7.76 -2.63
C GLN A 138 -15.09 -8.54 -2.30
N GLN A 139 -14.67 -9.50 -3.13
CA GLN A 139 -13.41 -10.22 -2.91
C GLN A 139 -12.19 -9.29 -3.01
N ALA A 140 -12.15 -8.38 -3.98
CA ALA A 140 -11.05 -7.41 -4.10
C ALA A 140 -10.98 -6.45 -2.89
N GLN A 141 -12.13 -6.05 -2.35
CA GLN A 141 -12.20 -5.22 -1.15
C GLN A 141 -11.84 -6.00 0.11
N LEU A 142 -12.16 -7.30 0.22
CA LEU A 142 -11.68 -8.15 1.31
C LEU A 142 -10.17 -8.39 1.23
N HIS A 143 -9.58 -8.48 0.03
CA HIS A 143 -8.15 -8.74 -0.14
C HIS A 143 -7.27 -7.61 0.43
N ILE A 144 -7.69 -6.35 0.33
CA ILE A 144 -6.86 -5.22 0.73
C ILE A 144 -6.56 -5.18 2.25
N ASP A 145 -7.37 -5.88 3.05
CA ASP A 145 -7.28 -5.91 4.52
C ASP A 145 -6.96 -7.29 5.10
N SER A 146 -6.93 -8.35 4.29
CA SER A 146 -6.86 -9.74 4.78
C SER A 146 -5.51 -10.43 4.59
N VAL A 147 -4.61 -9.88 3.77
CA VAL A 147 -3.28 -10.43 3.55
C VAL A 147 -2.23 -9.37 3.88
N GLN A 148 -1.36 -9.70 4.83
CA GLN A 148 -0.25 -8.84 5.24
C GLN A 148 0.71 -8.58 4.07
N PRO A 149 1.05 -7.31 3.79
CA PRO A 149 1.87 -6.95 2.63
C PRO A 149 3.33 -7.41 2.74
N GLU A 150 3.81 -7.79 3.93
CA GLU A 150 5.13 -8.39 4.14
C GLU A 150 5.32 -9.69 3.37
N LEU A 151 4.22 -10.34 2.93
CA LEU A 151 4.28 -11.45 1.98
C LEU A 151 4.97 -11.09 0.67
N ILE A 152 4.79 -9.85 0.19
CA ILE A 152 5.44 -9.36 -1.04
C ILE A 152 6.96 -9.32 -0.83
N ILE A 153 7.41 -8.88 0.34
CA ILE A 153 8.84 -8.86 0.71
C ILE A 153 9.37 -10.29 0.83
N LEU A 154 8.64 -11.18 1.52
CA LEU A 154 9.02 -12.59 1.63
C LEU A 154 9.18 -13.23 0.24
N ALA A 155 8.23 -13.01 -0.67
CA ALA A 155 8.30 -13.53 -2.02
C ALA A 155 9.51 -12.97 -2.80
N ALA A 156 9.81 -11.68 -2.68
CA ALA A 156 11.00 -11.09 -3.31
C ALA A 156 12.31 -11.68 -2.77
N LEU A 157 12.40 -11.93 -1.45
CA LEU A 157 13.55 -12.59 -0.83
C LEU A 157 13.71 -14.03 -1.32
N VAL A 158 12.61 -14.78 -1.45
CA VAL A 158 12.63 -16.15 -1.99
C VAL A 158 13.08 -16.16 -3.45
N ILE A 159 12.60 -15.22 -4.28
CA ILE A 159 13.05 -15.08 -5.67
C ILE A 159 14.55 -14.77 -5.72
N ALA A 160 15.03 -13.82 -4.91
CA ALA A 160 16.44 -13.47 -4.86
C ALA A 160 17.31 -14.67 -4.44
N ALA A 161 16.93 -15.38 -3.38
CA ALA A 161 17.64 -16.58 -2.92
C ALA A 161 17.65 -17.69 -3.97
N LYS A 162 16.50 -17.98 -4.61
CA LYS A 162 16.42 -18.94 -5.72
C LYS A 162 17.25 -18.55 -6.94
N PHE A 163 17.54 -17.25 -7.09
CA PHE A 163 18.33 -16.72 -8.19
C PHE A 163 19.84 -16.75 -7.91
N THR A 164 20.24 -16.52 -6.66
CA THR A 164 21.65 -16.46 -6.25
C THR A 164 22.21 -17.81 -5.81
N ASP A 165 21.38 -18.70 -5.27
CA ASP A 165 21.78 -20.04 -4.83
C ASP A 165 21.24 -21.12 -5.78
N ASP A 166 22.12 -22.06 -6.16
CA ASP A 166 21.74 -23.24 -6.96
C ASP A 166 20.85 -24.22 -6.17
N HIS A 167 20.90 -24.16 -4.84
CA HIS A 167 20.07 -24.96 -3.94
C HIS A 167 18.87 -24.14 -3.48
N HIS A 168 17.67 -24.56 -3.90
CA HIS A 168 16.42 -23.98 -3.45
C HIS A 168 15.62 -24.97 -2.60
N ASP A 169 14.98 -24.45 -1.57
CA ASP A 169 14.09 -25.20 -0.71
C ASP A 169 12.65 -25.23 -1.25
N SER A 170 11.82 -26.07 -0.64
CA SER A 170 10.39 -26.13 -0.95
C SER A 170 9.65 -24.85 -0.51
N THR A 171 8.55 -24.50 -1.19
CA THR A 171 7.66 -23.41 -0.75
C THR A 171 7.18 -23.61 0.70
N SER A 172 6.91 -24.85 1.11
CA SER A 172 6.54 -25.16 2.50
C SER A 172 7.63 -24.82 3.50
N TYR A 173 8.89 -25.01 3.13
CA TYR A 173 10.01 -24.61 3.97
C TYR A 173 10.05 -23.08 4.12
N TYR A 174 9.95 -22.31 3.04
CA TYR A 174 9.95 -20.84 3.13
C TYR A 174 8.77 -20.31 3.97
N CYS A 175 7.57 -20.87 3.78
CA CYS A 175 6.41 -20.52 4.61
C CYS A 175 6.67 -20.81 6.09
N ALA A 176 7.23 -21.97 6.43
CA ALA A 176 7.45 -22.38 7.82
C ALA A 176 8.66 -21.69 8.46
N ALA A 177 9.83 -21.78 7.85
CA ALA A 177 11.10 -21.31 8.39
C ALA A 177 11.21 -19.79 8.33
N TRP A 178 10.86 -19.16 7.20
CA TRP A 178 11.02 -17.71 7.04
C TRP A 178 9.74 -16.96 7.42
N GLY A 179 8.59 -17.48 7.02
CA GLY A 179 7.27 -16.88 7.27
C GLY A 179 6.59 -17.29 8.58
N ARG A 180 7.14 -18.23 9.37
CA ARG A 180 6.49 -18.77 10.59
C ARG A 180 5.05 -19.26 10.39
N ASN A 181 4.76 -19.77 9.20
CA ASN A 181 3.42 -20.18 8.76
C ASN A 181 2.36 -19.06 8.83
N LEU A 182 2.77 -17.78 8.81
CA LEU A 182 1.84 -16.65 8.70
C LEU A 182 1.11 -16.66 7.34
N TRP A 183 1.77 -17.18 6.30
CA TRP A 183 1.23 -17.29 4.95
C TRP A 183 1.27 -18.71 4.44
N SER A 184 0.25 -19.06 3.66
CA SER A 184 0.12 -20.37 3.04
C SER A 184 1.00 -20.52 1.79
N CYS A 185 1.32 -21.76 1.41
CA CYS A 185 2.08 -22.02 0.19
C CYS A 185 1.41 -21.45 -1.08
N PRO A 186 0.08 -21.54 -1.27
CA PRO A 186 -0.58 -20.90 -2.41
C PRO A 186 -0.39 -19.38 -2.46
N GLN A 187 -0.45 -18.70 -1.32
CA GLN A 187 -0.22 -17.26 -1.23
C GLN A 187 1.21 -16.89 -1.66
N LEU A 188 2.21 -17.62 -1.16
CA LEU A 188 3.60 -17.40 -1.53
C LEU A 188 3.82 -17.66 -3.03
N ASN A 189 3.41 -18.83 -3.54
CA ASN A 189 3.57 -19.20 -4.94
C ASN A 189 2.90 -18.21 -5.91
N VAL A 190 1.69 -17.74 -5.59
CA VAL A 190 1.02 -16.74 -6.42
C VAL A 190 1.76 -15.42 -6.38
N THR A 191 2.21 -14.99 -5.21
CA THR A 191 2.94 -13.71 -5.06
C THR A 191 4.26 -13.75 -5.82
N GLU A 192 5.03 -14.85 -5.71
CA GLU A 192 6.26 -15.05 -6.50
C GLU A 192 5.99 -14.96 -8.00
N ARG A 193 4.98 -15.69 -8.48
CA ARG A 193 4.61 -15.69 -9.90
C ARG A 193 4.21 -14.29 -10.38
N VAL A 194 3.39 -13.57 -9.61
CA VAL A 194 2.94 -12.21 -9.99
C VAL A 194 4.10 -11.23 -10.02
N ILE A 195 5.08 -11.32 -9.11
CA ILE A 195 6.33 -10.54 -9.17
C ILE A 195 7.09 -10.87 -10.47
N CYS A 196 7.35 -12.15 -10.73
CA CYS A 196 8.10 -12.57 -11.91
C CYS A 196 7.40 -12.17 -13.22
N GLU A 197 6.09 -12.34 -13.32
CA GLU A 197 5.29 -11.89 -14.47
C GLU A 197 5.36 -10.37 -14.66
N ASN A 198 5.33 -9.59 -13.56
CA ASN A 198 5.43 -8.13 -13.60
C ASN A 198 6.77 -7.65 -14.16
N LEU A 199 7.85 -8.36 -13.80
CA LEU A 199 9.21 -8.14 -14.28
C LEU A 199 9.51 -8.82 -15.63
N ASN A 200 8.50 -9.43 -16.26
CA ASN A 200 8.65 -10.22 -17.49
C ASN A 200 9.73 -11.31 -17.38
N TRP A 201 9.92 -11.88 -16.18
CA TRP A 201 10.94 -12.88 -15.86
C TRP A 201 12.39 -12.40 -16.04
N ARG A 202 12.62 -11.09 -16.05
CA ARG A 202 13.95 -10.48 -16.26
C ARG A 202 14.61 -10.10 -14.94
N ILE A 203 14.97 -11.08 -14.13
CA ILE A 203 15.71 -10.86 -12.87
C ILE A 203 17.21 -10.61 -13.13
N LYS A 204 17.79 -11.32 -14.11
CA LYS A 204 19.23 -11.25 -14.42
C LYS A 204 19.78 -9.82 -14.61
N PRO A 205 19.12 -8.91 -15.36
CA PRO A 205 19.60 -7.54 -15.48
C PRO A 205 19.70 -6.78 -14.15
N LEU A 206 18.85 -7.09 -13.17
CA LEU A 206 18.90 -6.47 -11.84
C LEU A 206 20.06 -7.02 -11.00
N ALA A 207 20.39 -8.30 -11.20
CA ALA A 207 21.49 -8.96 -10.47
C ALA A 207 22.87 -8.68 -11.07
N ASP A 208 22.96 -8.48 -12.39
CA ASP A 208 24.21 -8.16 -13.08
C ASP A 208 24.59 -6.66 -12.95
N ASP A 209 23.68 -5.79 -12.49
CA ASP A 209 23.92 -4.37 -12.30
C ASP A 209 24.57 -4.10 -10.92
N GLU A 210 25.91 -4.15 -10.90
CA GLU A 210 26.70 -3.96 -9.68
C GLU A 210 26.52 -2.56 -9.08
N ASP A 211 26.34 -1.53 -9.90
CA ASP A 211 26.16 -0.16 -9.45
C ASP A 211 24.80 -0.01 -8.74
N LEU A 212 23.73 -0.55 -9.33
CA LEU A 212 22.40 -0.59 -8.73
C LEU A 212 22.41 -1.33 -7.37
N LEU A 213 23.08 -2.48 -7.29
CA LEU A 213 23.20 -3.24 -6.04
C LEU A 213 23.99 -2.46 -4.98
N ALA A 214 25.10 -1.81 -5.36
CA ALA A 214 25.91 -1.01 -4.45
C ALA A 214 25.14 0.20 -3.91
N GLU A 215 24.40 0.93 -4.76
CA GLU A 215 23.52 2.03 -4.35
C GLU A 215 22.44 1.55 -3.38
N THR A 216 21.79 0.42 -3.69
CA THR A 216 20.77 -0.19 -2.84
C THR A 216 21.33 -0.58 -1.47
N LEU A 217 22.55 -1.12 -1.40
CA LEU A 217 23.23 -1.42 -0.13
C LEU A 217 23.45 -0.15 0.70
N VAL A 218 23.82 0.96 0.07
CA VAL A 218 23.98 2.26 0.75
C VAL A 218 22.64 2.76 1.28
N ASP A 219 21.56 2.66 0.50
CA ASP A 219 20.22 3.09 0.92
C ASP A 219 19.71 2.29 2.12
N MET A 220 19.92 0.97 2.13
CA MET A 220 19.62 0.12 3.28
C MET A 220 20.39 0.55 4.54
N GLN A 221 21.67 0.94 4.40
CA GLN A 221 22.46 1.45 5.54
C GLN A 221 21.96 2.81 6.02
N LEU A 222 21.59 3.72 5.10
CA LEU A 222 21.08 5.05 5.42
C LEU A 222 19.71 4.99 6.12
N ALA A 223 18.84 4.04 5.73
CA ALA A 223 17.53 3.83 6.34
C ALA A 223 17.61 3.60 7.86
N ALA A 224 18.62 2.87 8.35
CA ALA A 224 18.84 2.66 9.78
C ALA A 224 19.14 3.98 10.52
N ARG A 225 19.96 4.86 9.91
CA ARG A 225 20.40 6.12 10.52
C ARG A 225 19.26 7.12 10.67
N MET A 226 18.36 7.18 9.69
CA MET A 226 17.22 8.08 9.72
C MET A 226 16.27 7.79 10.89
N ARG A 227 16.09 6.51 11.26
CA ARG A 227 15.26 6.14 12.42
C ARG A 227 15.93 6.45 13.77
N GLY A 228 17.25 6.31 13.85
CA GLY A 228 18.04 6.67 15.04
C GLY A 228 18.04 8.18 15.33
N ALA A 229 18.00 9.03 14.31
CA ALA A 229 17.97 10.48 14.47
C ALA A 229 16.63 11.01 15.04
N VAL A 230 15.51 10.31 14.81
CA VAL A 230 14.16 10.71 15.27
C VAL A 230 13.91 10.31 16.74
N THR A 231 14.67 9.36 17.27
CA THR A 231 14.49 8.82 18.63
C THR A 231 15.51 9.31 19.66
N GLY A 232 16.49 10.11 19.25
CA GLY A 232 17.38 10.81 20.17
C GLY A 232 16.64 11.93 20.93
N PRO A 233 17.02 12.25 22.18
CA PRO A 233 16.59 13.50 22.80
C PRO A 233 17.00 14.67 21.89
N PRO A 234 16.19 15.74 21.81
CA PRO A 234 16.54 16.90 20.98
C PRO A 234 17.97 17.32 21.33
N PRO A 235 18.85 17.54 20.34
CA PRO A 235 20.22 17.93 20.64
C PRO A 235 20.15 19.17 21.51
N THR A 236 20.64 19.05 22.75
CA THR A 236 20.92 20.21 23.58
C THR A 236 22.04 20.90 22.85
N VAL A 237 21.68 21.85 21.98
CA VAL A 237 22.62 22.70 21.26
C VAL A 237 23.34 23.50 22.33
N THR A 238 24.43 22.95 22.84
CA THR A 238 25.39 23.71 23.61
C THR A 238 26.00 24.67 22.61
N ARG A 239 25.72 25.96 22.79
CA ARG A 239 26.06 27.13 21.95
C ARG A 239 27.56 27.29 21.60
N ARG A 240 28.40 26.28 21.82
CA ARG A 240 29.86 26.33 21.70
C ARG A 240 30.48 25.55 20.54
N GLN A 241 29.71 24.89 19.68
CA GLN A 241 30.26 24.17 18.52
C GLN A 241 29.87 24.75 17.14
N LEU A 242 29.31 25.97 17.10
CA LEU A 242 28.93 26.63 15.84
C LEU A 242 30.08 27.39 15.14
N ALA A 243 31.35 27.08 15.45
CA ALA A 243 32.51 27.84 14.94
C ALA A 243 33.57 26.99 14.22
N SER A 244 33.31 25.72 13.87
CA SER A 244 34.38 24.83 13.36
C SER A 244 34.08 24.00 12.10
N LEU A 245 33.00 24.27 11.35
CA LEU A 245 32.88 23.71 10.00
C LEU A 245 32.46 24.81 9.04
N GLY A 246 33.45 25.32 8.33
CA GLY A 246 33.27 26.28 7.27
C GLY A 246 32.51 25.69 6.08
N SER A 247 31.68 26.56 5.51
CA SER A 247 31.50 26.76 4.06
C SER A 247 31.23 25.54 3.19
N GLY A 248 29.99 25.42 2.69
CA GLY A 248 29.80 24.94 1.32
C GLY A 248 28.63 24.03 0.97
N PHE A 249 27.44 24.14 1.58
CA PHE A 249 26.25 23.52 0.98
C PHE A 249 25.04 24.47 1.03
N LYS A 250 24.71 25.06 -0.13
CA LYS A 250 23.43 25.74 -0.36
C LYS A 250 22.39 24.67 -0.73
N LEU A 251 21.64 24.18 0.26
CA LEU A 251 20.36 23.53 0.02
C LEU A 251 19.25 24.57 0.20
N HIS A 252 18.61 24.93 -0.91
CA HIS A 252 17.43 25.79 -0.91
C HIS A 252 16.21 25.02 -0.41
N SER A 253 16.03 24.92 0.91
CA SER A 253 14.74 24.52 1.50
C SER A 253 13.91 25.75 1.84
N LYS A 254 12.98 26.11 0.95
CA LYS A 254 11.89 27.04 1.28
C LYS A 254 10.78 26.26 2.01
N SER A 255 10.93 26.07 3.32
CA SER A 255 9.81 25.67 4.18
C SER A 255 9.13 26.94 4.71
N LYS A 256 7.96 27.26 4.16
CA LYS A 256 7.06 28.28 4.71
C LYS A 256 6.55 27.78 6.06
N SER A 257 6.99 28.45 7.12
CA SER A 257 6.46 28.32 8.47
C SER A 257 5.02 28.85 8.51
N MET A 258 4.06 27.99 8.87
CA MET A 258 2.71 28.41 9.25
C MET A 258 2.73 28.71 10.75
N SER A 259 2.60 29.99 11.09
CA SER A 259 2.47 30.45 12.46
C SER A 259 1.12 30.01 13.04
N VAL A 260 1.17 29.39 14.22
CA VAL A 260 0.02 29.06 15.05
C VAL A 260 -0.57 30.36 15.61
N GLY A 261 -1.74 30.76 15.11
CA GLY A 261 -2.57 31.81 15.72
C GLY A 261 -3.44 31.25 16.85
N PRO A 262 -3.71 32.02 17.92
CA PRO A 262 -4.50 31.55 19.05
C PRO A 262 -5.98 31.42 18.66
N ALA A 263 -6.57 30.25 18.95
CA ALA A 263 -7.99 30.00 18.75
C ALA A 263 -8.82 30.84 19.73
N LEU A 264 -9.56 31.82 19.21
CA LEU A 264 -10.57 32.58 19.94
C LEU A 264 -11.94 31.92 19.69
N VAL A 265 -12.59 31.48 20.77
CA VAL A 265 -13.96 30.95 20.76
C VAL A 265 -14.94 32.12 20.63
N GLY A 266 -15.76 32.12 19.59
CA GLY A 266 -16.79 33.15 19.35
C GLY A 266 -17.88 32.66 18.40
N LEU A 267 -19.13 32.86 18.80
CA LEU A 267 -20.39 32.37 18.24
C LEU A 267 -20.74 32.99 16.87
N GLY A 268 -21.31 32.20 15.94
CA GLY A 268 -22.14 32.70 14.83
C GLY A 268 -21.74 32.23 13.42
N LEU A 269 -22.65 31.49 12.78
CA LEU A 269 -22.68 31.06 11.36
C LEU A 269 -22.52 32.21 10.34
N PRO A 270 -22.46 31.97 9.01
CA PRO A 270 -21.81 30.91 8.22
C PRO A 270 -20.99 31.50 7.05
N LEU A 271 -19.96 30.83 6.53
CA LEU A 271 -19.47 31.12 5.18
C LEU A 271 -19.05 29.82 4.46
N THR A 272 -19.86 29.42 3.49
CA THR A 272 -19.54 28.45 2.45
C THR A 272 -18.42 28.98 1.56
N PRO A 273 -17.37 28.20 1.23
CA PRO A 273 -16.53 28.53 0.10
C PRO A 273 -17.21 28.07 -1.19
N VAL A 274 -17.83 29.03 -1.88
CA VAL A 274 -18.00 29.01 -3.34
C VAL A 274 -16.65 29.37 -3.93
N GLU A 275 -16.03 28.46 -4.68
CA GLU A 275 -15.09 28.82 -5.74
C GLU A 275 -15.25 27.80 -6.89
N THR A 276 -16.04 28.22 -7.87
CA THR A 276 -16.15 27.58 -9.18
C THR A 276 -15.08 28.22 -10.08
N PRO A 277 -14.10 27.48 -10.61
CA PRO A 277 -13.18 28.06 -11.59
C PRO A 277 -13.88 28.29 -12.93
N LEU A 278 -13.83 29.53 -13.40
CA LEU A 278 -14.15 29.94 -14.77
C LEU A 278 -13.10 29.37 -15.73
N TYR A 279 -13.53 28.54 -16.68
CA TYR A 279 -12.75 28.19 -17.86
C TYR A 279 -13.07 29.20 -18.95
N GLU A 280 -12.10 30.06 -19.27
CA GLU A 280 -12.08 30.81 -20.52
C GLU A 280 -11.74 29.83 -21.64
N GLY A 281 -12.66 29.69 -22.59
CA GLY A 281 -12.38 29.08 -23.87
C GLY A 281 -11.72 30.12 -24.77
N ASP A 282 -10.71 29.69 -25.51
CA ASP A 282 -10.43 30.26 -26.81
C ASP A 282 -10.01 29.16 -27.79
N ASP A 283 -10.63 29.26 -28.95
CA ASP A 283 -10.65 28.33 -30.08
C ASP A 283 -9.27 28.19 -30.76
N ALA A 284 -9.01 27.00 -31.32
CA ALA A 284 -9.13 26.81 -32.78
C ALA A 284 -8.31 25.63 -33.32
N SER A 285 -9.01 24.82 -34.10
CA SER A 285 -8.60 24.23 -35.37
C SER A 285 -7.78 22.93 -35.42
N THR A 286 -8.52 21.90 -35.85
CA THR A 286 -8.22 20.97 -36.95
C THR A 286 -6.96 20.11 -36.87
N ASP A 287 -7.11 18.79 -36.73
CA ASP A 287 -7.12 17.98 -37.96
C ASP A 287 -7.67 16.57 -37.78
N TYR A 288 -8.46 16.23 -38.78
CA TYR A 288 -9.10 14.98 -39.11
C TYR A 288 -8.06 14.09 -39.82
N MET A 289 -8.11 12.76 -39.63
CA MET A 289 -7.56 11.65 -40.45
C MET A 289 -7.02 10.53 -39.53
N SER A 290 -7.82 9.49 -39.27
CA SER A 290 -7.86 8.23 -40.07
C SER A 290 -6.96 7.14 -39.48
N LEU A 291 -7.60 6.23 -38.74
CA LEU A 291 -7.07 4.91 -38.35
C LEU A 291 -7.16 3.94 -39.54
N PRO A 292 -6.14 3.10 -39.81
CA PRO A 292 -6.31 1.90 -40.62
C PRO A 292 -6.72 0.69 -39.75
N PRO A 293 -7.56 -0.22 -40.29
CA PRO A 293 -8.08 -1.40 -39.59
C PRO A 293 -7.09 -2.58 -39.54
N PRO A 294 -7.31 -3.57 -38.65
CA PRO A 294 -6.48 -4.77 -38.55
C PRO A 294 -6.73 -5.75 -39.71
N ALA A 295 -5.65 -6.19 -40.35
CA ALA A 295 -5.70 -7.22 -41.37
C ALA A 295 -5.91 -8.61 -40.75
N CYS A 296 -7.03 -9.21 -41.14
CA CYS A 296 -7.36 -10.62 -41.01
C CYS A 296 -6.80 -11.38 -42.23
N GLY A 297 -6.11 -12.51 -42.05
CA GLY A 297 -5.64 -13.31 -43.19
C GLY A 297 -4.70 -14.48 -42.88
N LYS A 298 -5.27 -15.59 -42.42
CA LYS A 298 -4.97 -17.02 -42.66
C LYS A 298 -3.65 -17.40 -43.39
N ALA A 299 -2.92 -18.38 -42.84
CA ALA A 299 -2.55 -19.64 -43.54
C ALA A 299 -1.92 -20.67 -42.59
N LEU A 300 -2.58 -21.84 -42.48
CA LEU A 300 -2.00 -23.14 -42.10
C LEU A 300 -1.25 -23.71 -43.32
N PRO A 301 -0.21 -24.54 -43.11
CA PRO A 301 -0.25 -25.85 -43.78
C PRO A 301 0.10 -27.06 -42.88
N THR A 302 -0.69 -28.13 -43.07
CA THR A 302 -0.38 -29.56 -43.31
C THR A 302 0.86 -30.18 -42.65
N VAL A 303 0.68 -31.16 -41.75
CA VAL A 303 0.70 -32.63 -42.01
C VAL A 303 2.02 -33.10 -42.63
N GLY A 304 2.85 -33.73 -41.79
CA GLY A 304 3.99 -34.55 -42.15
C GLY A 304 4.02 -35.79 -41.26
N GLU A 305 3.65 -36.91 -41.85
CA GLU A 305 3.68 -38.28 -41.36
C GLU A 305 5.02 -38.88 -41.82
N GLU A 306 5.88 -39.42 -40.93
CA GLU A 306 6.83 -40.49 -41.28
C GLU A 306 7.45 -41.19 -40.06
N THR A 307 7.06 -42.46 -39.91
CA THR A 307 7.81 -43.68 -39.53
C THR A 307 9.06 -43.66 -38.63
N ALA A 308 8.92 -44.40 -37.52
CA ALA A 308 9.70 -45.57 -37.09
C ALA A 308 11.22 -45.65 -37.39
N VAL A 309 12.04 -45.80 -36.34
CA VAL A 309 13.13 -46.80 -36.30
C VAL A 309 13.28 -47.36 -34.88
N VAL A 310 13.30 -48.70 -34.83
CA VAL A 310 13.66 -49.58 -33.73
C VAL A 310 15.17 -49.56 -33.51
N ALA A 311 15.62 -49.39 -32.27
CA ALA A 311 16.82 -50.04 -31.69
C ALA A 311 16.78 -49.91 -30.16
#